data_AF-A0A2V9XPM4-F1
#
_entry.id   AF-A0A2V9XPM4-F1
#
_cell.length_a   1.000
_cell.length_b   1.000
_cell.length_c   1.000
_cell.angle_alpha   90.00
_cell.angle_beta   90.00
_cell.angle_gamma   90.00
#
_symmetry.space_group_name_H-M   'P 1'
#
loop_
_entity.id
_entity.type
_entity.pdbx_description
1 polymer ?
#
loop_
_entity_poly.entity_id
_entity_poly.type
_entity_poly.pdbx_seq_one_letter_code
_entity_poly.pdbx_strand_id
1 'polypeptide(L)'
;MNAALREAEFGNAAPAKQGVAAALALAPGRDVKVLAALTLARVGDTGRAKAMVEELEKSDSSNTVLKIYWLPTLKAAIELNKGNSSQALVFLEAAAPYELGGPPPTQLGTFYPAYLRGQAYLLAHNGSATAEFQKLLDHRGIVLNFPLGALAHLGLARAYALSGDTAKSRTAYQDFLTLWKDADPDIPILKEAKAEYAKLQ
;
A
#
# COMPACT_ATOMS: atom_id res chain seq x y z
N MET A 1 4.24 -13.59 -7.47
CA MET A 1 4.13 -12.16 -7.15
C MET A 1 3.18 -11.83 -6.00
N ASN A 2 1.94 -12.33 -5.98
CA ASN A 2 0.96 -11.97 -4.93
C ASN A 2 1.48 -12.21 -3.49
N ALA A 3 2.20 -13.31 -3.24
CA ALA A 3 2.85 -13.54 -1.95
C ALA A 3 3.90 -12.47 -1.61
N ALA A 4 4.82 -12.16 -2.53
CA ALA A 4 5.86 -11.15 -2.32
C ALA A 4 5.30 -9.76 -1.96
N LEU A 5 4.19 -9.36 -2.59
CA LEU A 5 3.54 -8.09 -2.27
C LEU A 5 2.91 -8.09 -0.88
N ARG A 6 2.30 -9.21 -0.46
CA ARG A 6 1.79 -9.37 0.91
C ARG A 6 2.91 -9.26 1.93
N GLU A 7 4.04 -9.93 1.69
CA GLU A 7 5.23 -9.82 2.55
C GLU A 7 5.68 -8.36 2.67
N ALA A 8 5.70 -7.61 1.57
CA ALA A 8 6.06 -6.19 1.62
C ALA A 8 5.12 -5.37 2.50
N GLU A 9 3.80 -5.52 2.34
CA GLU A 9 2.82 -4.78 3.17
C GLU A 9 2.82 -5.21 4.64
N PHE A 10 3.33 -6.41 4.94
CA PHE A 10 3.47 -6.91 6.30
C PHE A 10 4.80 -6.52 6.96
N GLY A 11 5.68 -5.83 6.22
CA GLY A 11 7.00 -5.39 6.68
C GLY A 11 8.12 -6.42 6.48
N ASN A 12 7.84 -7.55 5.82
CA ASN A 12 8.81 -8.62 5.55
C ASN A 12 9.64 -8.33 4.29
N ALA A 13 10.58 -7.39 4.42
CA ALA A 13 11.36 -6.90 3.27
C ALA A 13 12.20 -7.98 2.57
N ALA A 14 12.86 -8.87 3.31
CA ALA A 14 13.72 -9.90 2.72
C ALA A 14 12.92 -10.97 1.93
N PRO A 15 11.87 -11.60 2.50
CA PRO A 15 10.99 -12.49 1.74
C PRO A 15 10.36 -11.84 0.51
N ALA A 16 9.93 -10.58 0.62
CA ALA A 16 9.38 -9.82 -0.50
C ALA A 16 10.39 -9.70 -1.66
N LYS A 17 11.64 -9.31 -1.37
CA LYS A 17 12.71 -9.19 -2.39
C LYS A 17 13.07 -10.53 -3.04
N GLN A 18 13.10 -11.61 -2.26
CA GLN A 18 13.33 -12.96 -2.78
C GLN A 18 12.19 -13.38 -3.73
N GLY A 19 10.94 -13.14 -3.34
CA GLY A 19 9.77 -13.44 -4.17
C GLY A 19 9.73 -12.65 -5.47
N VAL A 20 10.19 -11.39 -5.46
CA VAL A 20 10.40 -10.58 -6.68
C VAL A 20 11.42 -11.24 -7.60
N ALA A 21 12.60 -11.60 -7.07
CA ALA A 21 13.67 -12.21 -7.87
C ALA A 21 13.22 -13.53 -8.51
N ALA A 22 12.58 -14.40 -7.73
CA ALA A 22 12.08 -15.69 -8.22
C ALA A 22 11.02 -15.53 -9.32
N ALA A 23 10.08 -14.60 -9.15
CA ALA A 23 9.02 -14.39 -10.14
C ALA A 23 9.54 -13.81 -11.46
N LEU A 24 10.49 -12.87 -11.39
CA LEU A 24 11.12 -12.30 -12.59
C LEU A 24 11.96 -13.33 -13.34
N ALA A 25 12.66 -14.23 -12.63
CA ALA A 25 13.40 -15.32 -13.23
C ALA A 25 12.49 -16.35 -13.93
N LEU A 26 11.28 -16.56 -13.40
CA LEU A 26 10.31 -17.49 -13.97
C LEU A 26 9.61 -16.91 -15.20
N ALA A 27 9.05 -15.70 -15.10
CA ALA A 27 8.28 -15.08 -16.18
C ALA A 27 8.25 -13.54 -16.03
N PRO A 28 9.15 -12.79 -16.71
CA PRO A 28 9.24 -11.34 -16.60
C PRO A 28 8.21 -10.61 -17.47
N GLY A 29 6.94 -11.03 -17.43
CA GLY A 29 5.84 -10.36 -18.13
C GLY A 29 5.50 -8.99 -17.49
N ARG A 30 4.83 -8.13 -18.25
CA ARG A 30 4.42 -6.77 -17.81
C ARG A 30 3.74 -6.79 -16.43
N ASP A 31 2.77 -7.67 -16.25
CA ASP A 31 1.99 -7.81 -15.02
C ASP A 31 2.86 -8.20 -13.82
N VAL A 32 3.86 -9.07 -14.05
CA VAL A 32 4.87 -9.42 -13.03
C VAL A 32 5.76 -8.22 -12.72
N LYS A 33 6.19 -7.46 -13.73
CA LYS A 33 6.99 -6.24 -13.55
C LYS A 33 6.25 -5.15 -12.79
N VAL A 34 4.95 -4.96 -13.02
CA VAL A 34 4.12 -4.01 -12.25
C VAL A 34 4.10 -4.39 -10.77
N LEU A 35 3.80 -5.65 -10.44
CA LEU A 35 3.79 -6.10 -9.04
C LEU A 35 5.20 -6.08 -8.43
N ALA A 36 6.23 -6.37 -9.22
CA ALA A 36 7.62 -6.35 -8.76
C ALA A 36 8.06 -4.93 -8.42
N ALA A 37 7.80 -3.97 -9.30
CA ALA A 37 8.07 -2.55 -9.06
C ALA A 37 7.36 -2.05 -7.81
N LEU A 38 6.08 -2.42 -7.64
CA LEU A 38 5.30 -2.04 -6.46
C LEU A 38 5.92 -2.65 -5.20
N THR A 39 6.16 -3.96 -5.19
CA THR A 39 6.77 -4.67 -4.05
C THR A 39 8.11 -4.04 -3.66
N LEU A 40 8.98 -3.78 -4.64
CA LEU A 40 10.29 -3.16 -4.43
C LEU A 40 10.17 -1.75 -3.87
N ALA A 41 9.27 -0.94 -4.40
CA ALA A 41 9.00 0.39 -3.89
C ALA A 41 8.55 0.30 -2.42
N ARG A 42 7.60 -0.57 -2.10
CA ARG A 42 7.03 -0.74 -0.75
C ARG A 42 8.05 -1.20 0.29
N VAL A 43 9.09 -1.95 -0.10
CA VAL A 43 10.19 -2.36 0.79
C VAL A 43 11.42 -1.45 0.72
N GLY A 44 11.30 -0.25 0.13
CA GLY A 44 12.36 0.76 0.08
C GLY A 44 13.47 0.50 -0.94
N ASP A 45 13.35 -0.51 -1.81
CA ASP A 45 14.28 -0.77 -2.91
C ASP A 45 13.98 0.15 -4.12
N THR A 46 14.06 1.46 -3.86
CA THR A 46 13.62 2.51 -4.78
C THR A 46 14.40 2.54 -6.08
N GLY A 47 15.70 2.17 -6.06
CA GLY A 47 16.53 2.09 -7.26
C GLY A 47 16.02 1.05 -8.25
N ARG A 48 15.76 -0.18 -7.80
CA ARG A 48 15.22 -1.24 -8.66
C ARG A 48 13.77 -0.99 -9.06
N ALA A 49 12.97 -0.42 -8.16
CA ALA A 49 11.60 -0.01 -8.48
C ALA A 49 11.58 1.03 -9.61
N LYS A 50 12.44 2.06 -9.52
CA LYS A 50 12.54 3.11 -10.55
C LYS A 50 12.96 2.54 -11.90
N ALA A 51 13.95 1.66 -11.94
CA ALA A 51 14.39 1.02 -13.18
C ALA A 51 13.25 0.24 -13.87
N MET A 52 12.44 -0.49 -13.10
CA MET A 52 11.27 -1.20 -13.65
C MET A 52 10.17 -0.25 -14.13
N VAL A 53 9.94 0.86 -13.43
CA VAL A 53 8.98 1.90 -13.86
C VAL A 53 9.42 2.48 -15.21
N GLU A 54 10.69 2.85 -15.36
CA GLU A 54 11.23 3.37 -16.63
C GLU A 54 11.16 2.34 -17.77
N GLU A 55 11.34 1.06 -17.46
CA GLU A 55 11.18 -0.01 -18.44
C GLU A 55 9.73 -0.15 -18.90
N LEU A 56 8.77 -0.20 -17.96
CA LEU A 56 7.34 -0.28 -18.23
C LEU A 56 6.84 0.91 -19.06
N GLU A 57 7.34 2.11 -18.77
CA GLU A 57 7.03 3.33 -19.54
C GLU A 57 7.44 3.23 -21.00
N LYS A 58 8.61 2.62 -21.27
CA LYS A 58 9.15 2.45 -22.62
C LYS A 58 8.44 1.32 -23.37
N SER A 59 8.21 0.18 -22.72
CA SER A 59 7.70 -1.03 -23.37
C SER A 59 6.20 -0.97 -23.67
N ASP A 60 5.41 -0.26 -22.86
CA ASP A 60 3.95 -0.29 -22.90
C ASP A 60 3.35 1.12 -23.00
N SER A 61 4.00 1.97 -23.79
CA SER A 61 3.68 3.39 -23.93
C SER A 61 2.31 3.70 -24.56
N SER A 62 1.51 2.71 -24.97
CA SER A 62 0.12 2.88 -25.41
C SER A 62 -0.91 2.35 -24.41
N ASN A 63 -0.47 1.68 -23.33
CA ASN A 63 -1.35 1.06 -22.36
C ASN A 63 -1.97 2.09 -21.41
N THR A 64 -3.26 2.36 -21.58
CA THR A 64 -4.01 3.36 -20.80
C THR A 64 -4.01 3.04 -19.31
N VAL A 65 -4.30 1.79 -18.91
CA VAL A 65 -4.37 1.40 -17.49
C VAL A 65 -3.01 1.58 -16.82
N LEU A 66 -1.93 1.21 -17.51
CA LEU A 66 -0.58 1.43 -17.02
C LEU A 66 -0.29 2.93 -16.82
N LYS A 67 -0.65 3.78 -17.78
CA LYS A 67 -0.42 5.24 -17.72
C LYS A 67 -1.20 5.95 -16.62
N ILE A 68 -2.48 5.64 -16.47
CA ILE A 68 -3.37 6.42 -15.59
C ILE A 68 -3.43 5.87 -14.16
N TYR A 69 -3.20 4.57 -14.00
CA TYR A 69 -3.34 3.90 -12.71
C TYR A 69 -1.99 3.43 -12.16
N TRP A 70 -1.31 2.53 -12.87
CA TRP A 70 -0.15 1.85 -12.28
C TRP A 70 1.10 2.71 -12.21
N LEU A 71 1.51 3.37 -13.28
CA LEU A 71 2.72 4.20 -13.28
C LEU A 71 2.66 5.32 -12.23
N PRO A 72 1.54 6.08 -12.09
CA PRO A 72 1.45 7.07 -11.03
C PRO A 72 1.45 6.44 -9.63
N THR A 73 0.78 5.30 -9.43
CA THR A 73 0.80 4.55 -8.16
C THR A 73 2.21 4.08 -7.79
N LEU A 74 2.96 3.54 -8.74
CA LEU A 74 4.34 3.08 -8.55
C LEU A 74 5.27 4.24 -8.21
N LYS A 75 5.16 5.36 -8.93
CA LYS A 75 5.92 6.58 -8.65
C LYS A 75 5.60 7.14 -7.26
N ALA A 76 4.33 7.15 -6.88
CA ALA A 76 3.92 7.57 -5.54
C ALA A 76 4.49 6.67 -4.44
N ALA A 77 4.48 5.34 -4.63
CA ALA A 77 5.08 4.40 -3.68
C ALA A 77 6.59 4.62 -3.51
N ILE A 78 7.30 4.98 -4.59
CA ILE A 78 8.73 5.34 -4.56
C ILE A 78 8.94 6.64 -3.76
N GLU A 79 8.14 7.67 -4.02
CA GLU A 79 8.25 8.96 -3.34
C GLU A 79 7.90 8.88 -1.85
N LEU A 80 6.91 8.07 -1.48
CA LEU A 80 6.59 7.77 -0.07
C LEU A 80 7.80 7.21 0.68
N ASN A 81 8.53 6.28 0.08
CA ASN A 81 9.73 5.71 0.70
C ASN A 81 10.89 6.70 0.82
N LYS A 82 10.88 7.79 0.03
CA LYS A 82 11.84 8.89 0.14
C LYS A 82 11.41 9.96 1.15
N GLY A 83 10.24 9.83 1.76
CA GLY A 83 9.68 10.87 2.63
C GLY A 83 8.98 12.02 1.86
N ASN A 84 8.77 11.88 0.55
CA ASN A 84 8.24 12.93 -0.30
C ASN A 84 6.71 12.83 -0.44
N SER A 85 5.98 13.16 0.63
CA SER A 85 4.51 13.12 0.66
C SER A 85 3.86 14.00 -0.44
N SER A 86 4.33 15.22 -0.63
CA SER A 86 3.77 16.17 -1.61
C SER A 86 3.80 15.62 -3.04
N GLN A 87 4.94 15.09 -3.48
CA GLN A 87 5.07 14.52 -4.82
C GLN A 87 4.27 13.22 -4.98
N ALA A 88 4.18 12.40 -3.93
CA ALA A 88 3.33 11.22 -3.94
C ALA A 88 1.85 11.59 -4.15
N LEU A 89 1.35 12.62 -3.46
CA LEU A 89 -0.02 13.12 -3.63
C LEU A 89 -0.29 13.56 -5.08
N VAL A 90 0.62 14.34 -5.68
CA VAL A 90 0.50 14.80 -7.07
C VAL A 90 0.38 13.61 -8.04
N PHE A 91 1.22 12.58 -7.90
CA PHE A 91 1.12 11.41 -8.76
C PHE A 91 -0.22 10.67 -8.59
N LEU A 92 -0.78 10.64 -7.38
CA LEU A 92 -2.00 9.90 -7.09
C LEU A 92 -3.28 10.61 -7.57
N GLU A 93 -3.22 11.85 -8.04
CA GLU A 93 -4.37 12.58 -8.57
C GLU A 93 -4.97 11.89 -9.80
N ALA A 94 -4.12 11.47 -10.74
CA ALA A 94 -4.56 10.84 -11.99
C ALA A 94 -5.31 9.52 -11.79
N ALA A 95 -4.98 8.79 -10.72
CA ALA A 95 -5.58 7.50 -10.40
C ALA A 95 -6.88 7.61 -9.57
N ALA A 96 -7.18 8.79 -9.00
CA ALA A 96 -8.32 8.98 -8.09
C ALA A 96 -9.68 8.57 -8.70
N PRO A 97 -10.00 8.91 -9.97
CA PRO A 97 -11.28 8.52 -10.57
C PRO A 97 -11.42 7.01 -10.81
N TYR A 98 -10.32 6.26 -10.72
CA TYR A 98 -10.24 4.85 -11.09
C TYR A 98 -9.95 3.94 -9.89
N GLU A 99 -9.90 4.48 -8.67
CA GLU A 99 -9.46 3.74 -7.47
C GLU A 99 -10.46 2.66 -7.01
N LEU A 100 -11.73 2.74 -7.43
CA LEU A 100 -12.75 1.70 -7.25
C LEU A 100 -12.61 0.52 -8.22
N GLY A 101 -11.75 0.64 -9.24
CA GLY A 101 -11.54 -0.42 -10.23
C GLY A 101 -10.64 -1.56 -9.73
N GLY A 102 -10.67 -2.69 -10.43
CA GLY A 102 -9.74 -3.81 -10.26
C GLY A 102 -8.86 -4.01 -11.50
N PRO A 103 -7.97 -3.06 -11.84
CA PRO A 103 -7.14 -3.20 -13.04
C PRO A 103 -6.17 -4.39 -12.91
N PRO A 104 -5.94 -5.17 -13.99
CA PRO A 104 -4.86 -6.13 -14.04
C PRO A 104 -3.53 -5.47 -13.67
N PRO A 105 -2.63 -6.13 -12.93
CA PRO A 105 -2.61 -7.56 -12.64
C PRO A 105 -3.40 -7.99 -11.40
N THR A 106 -4.09 -7.05 -10.73
CA THR A 106 -4.91 -7.39 -9.56
C THR A 106 -6.29 -7.88 -10.01
N GLN A 107 -6.79 -8.94 -9.38
CA GLN A 107 -8.11 -9.51 -9.66
C GLN A 107 -9.22 -8.91 -8.78
N LEU A 108 -8.84 -8.10 -7.80
CA LEU A 108 -9.70 -7.46 -6.81
C LEU A 108 -9.51 -5.94 -6.88
N GLY A 109 -10.50 -5.17 -6.45
CA GLY A 109 -10.33 -3.73 -6.29
C GLY A 109 -9.49 -3.45 -5.05
N THR A 110 -8.18 -3.25 -5.25
CA THR A 110 -7.22 -3.14 -4.14
C THR A 110 -7.24 -1.79 -3.42
N PHE A 111 -7.81 -0.75 -4.02
CA PHE A 111 -7.72 0.63 -3.55
C PHE A 111 -6.28 1.11 -3.32
N TYR A 112 -5.29 0.54 -4.01
CA TYR A 112 -3.88 0.89 -3.81
C TYR A 112 -3.60 2.40 -3.89
N PRO A 113 -4.14 3.15 -4.88
CA PRO A 113 -3.93 4.60 -4.94
C PRO A 113 -4.46 5.32 -3.70
N ALA A 114 -5.67 5.01 -3.25
CA ALA A 114 -6.27 5.60 -2.04
C ALA A 114 -5.47 5.25 -0.79
N TYR A 115 -5.05 3.98 -0.65
CA TYR A 115 -4.23 3.54 0.47
C TYR A 115 -2.89 4.28 0.55
N LEU A 116 -2.19 4.43 -0.57
CA LEU A 116 -0.96 5.22 -0.64
C LEU A 116 -1.22 6.72 -0.40
N ARG A 117 -2.38 7.24 -0.82
CA ARG A 117 -2.77 8.64 -0.54
C ARG A 117 -2.98 8.85 0.96
N GLY A 118 -3.62 7.90 1.64
CA GLY A 118 -3.72 7.88 3.12
C GLY A 118 -2.35 7.88 3.79
N GLN A 119 -1.41 7.05 3.31
CA GLN A 119 -0.02 7.05 3.81
C GLN A 119 0.69 8.37 3.54
N ALA A 120 0.48 9.00 2.39
CA ALA A 120 1.06 10.30 2.07
C ALA A 120 0.53 11.40 3.00
N TYR A 121 -0.77 11.38 3.31
CA TYR A 121 -1.35 12.30 4.27
C TYR A 121 -0.84 12.06 5.70
N LEU A 122 -0.66 10.81 6.13
CA LEU A 122 -0.04 10.50 7.43
C LEU A 122 1.37 11.10 7.51
N LEU A 123 2.19 10.89 6.48
CA LEU A 123 3.55 11.42 6.40
C LEU A 123 3.57 12.96 6.38
N ALA A 124 2.54 13.58 5.80
CA ALA A 124 2.36 15.03 5.80
C ALA A 124 1.74 15.57 7.11
N HIS A 125 1.52 14.73 8.12
CA HIS A 125 0.81 15.09 9.34
C HIS A 125 -0.58 15.72 9.07
N ASN A 126 -1.27 15.23 8.04
CA ASN A 126 -2.54 15.77 7.56
C ASN A 126 -3.73 14.86 7.91
N GLY A 127 -4.77 15.44 8.52
CA GLY A 127 -5.99 14.73 8.94
C GLY A 127 -6.81 14.11 7.80
N SER A 128 -6.59 14.52 6.54
CA SER A 128 -7.22 13.91 5.36
C SER A 128 -6.90 12.41 5.20
N ALA A 129 -5.85 11.91 5.89
CA ALA A 129 -5.52 10.49 5.94
C ALA A 129 -6.72 9.63 6.36
N THR A 130 -7.53 10.10 7.31
CA THR A 130 -8.69 9.36 7.81
C THR A 130 -9.68 9.03 6.70
N ALA A 131 -10.00 10.01 5.84
CA ALA A 131 -10.95 9.82 4.75
C ALA A 131 -10.46 8.79 3.73
N GLU A 132 -9.17 8.79 3.42
CA GLU A 132 -8.59 7.85 2.45
C GLU A 132 -8.61 6.40 2.96
N PHE A 133 -8.29 6.15 4.23
CA PHE A 133 -8.39 4.80 4.80
C PHE A 133 -9.84 4.36 4.99
N GLN A 134 -10.74 5.29 5.34
CA GLN A 134 -12.16 4.99 5.50
C GLN A 134 -12.80 4.47 4.20
N LYS A 135 -12.38 4.98 3.02
CA LYS A 135 -12.87 4.49 1.72
C LYS A 135 -12.75 2.97 1.57
N LEU A 136 -11.63 2.38 2.02
CA LEU A 136 -11.42 0.93 1.93
C LEU A 136 -12.42 0.16 2.81
N LEU A 137 -12.75 0.71 3.99
CA LEU A 137 -13.69 0.12 4.93
C LEU A 137 -15.15 0.32 4.51
N ASP A 138 -15.46 1.39 3.78
CA ASP A 138 -16.79 1.63 3.22
C ASP A 138 -17.06 0.75 1.99
N HIS A 139 -16.00 0.26 1.34
CA HIS A 139 -16.08 -0.55 0.12
C HIS A 139 -15.53 -1.98 0.31
N ARG A 140 -15.78 -2.60 1.47
CA ARG A 140 -15.32 -3.96 1.80
C ARG A 140 -15.72 -5.01 0.76
N GLY A 141 -16.87 -4.85 0.09
CA GLY A 141 -17.31 -5.75 -0.98
C GLY A 141 -16.44 -5.71 -2.24
N ILE A 142 -15.66 -4.63 -2.44
CA ILE A 142 -14.70 -4.48 -3.54
C ILE A 142 -13.31 -4.95 -3.09
N VAL A 143 -12.89 -4.58 -1.87
CA VAL A 143 -11.58 -4.93 -1.31
C VAL A 143 -11.47 -6.43 -0.99
N LEU A 144 -12.59 -7.05 -0.59
CA LEU A 144 -12.68 -8.47 -0.23
C LEU A 144 -11.60 -8.86 0.78
N ASN A 145 -10.81 -9.89 0.48
CA ASN A 145 -9.74 -10.39 1.33
C ASN A 145 -8.36 -9.79 1.00
N PHE A 146 -8.30 -8.68 0.25
CA PHE A 146 -7.03 -8.02 -0.02
C PHE A 146 -6.46 -7.42 1.29
N PRO A 147 -5.15 -7.58 1.59
CA PRO A 147 -4.60 -7.21 2.89
C PRO A 147 -4.79 -5.73 3.28
N LEU A 148 -4.86 -4.84 2.28
CA LEU A 148 -5.07 -3.40 2.54
C LEU A 148 -6.40 -3.11 3.24
N GLY A 149 -7.41 -3.97 3.12
CA GLY A 149 -8.66 -3.83 3.88
C GLY A 149 -8.44 -3.94 5.39
N ALA A 150 -7.64 -4.91 5.83
CA ALA A 150 -7.27 -5.02 7.24
C ALA A 150 -6.31 -3.90 7.65
N LEU A 151 -5.30 -3.59 6.83
CA LEU A 151 -4.33 -2.54 7.12
C LEU A 151 -4.93 -1.12 7.11
N ALA A 152 -6.10 -0.92 6.51
CA ALA A 152 -6.83 0.35 6.59
C ALA A 152 -7.27 0.68 8.03
N HIS A 153 -7.61 -0.31 8.85
CA HIS A 153 -7.87 -0.10 10.28
C HIS A 153 -6.65 0.46 11.00
N LEU A 154 -5.46 -0.09 10.74
CA LEU A 154 -4.21 0.43 11.29
C LEU A 154 -3.90 1.85 10.78
N GLY A 155 -4.16 2.12 9.50
CA GLY A 155 -4.04 3.47 8.91
C GLY A 155 -4.96 4.49 9.61
N LEU A 156 -6.23 4.14 9.83
CA LEU A 156 -7.17 4.97 10.60
C LEU A 156 -6.69 5.19 12.04
N ALA A 157 -6.21 4.15 12.70
CA ALA A 157 -5.71 4.25 14.07
C ALA A 157 -4.57 5.27 14.19
N ARG A 158 -3.61 5.21 13.25
CA ARG A 158 -2.49 6.16 13.14
C ARG A 158 -2.98 7.57 12.79
N ALA A 159 -3.97 7.71 11.91
CA ALA A 159 -4.55 9.00 11.54
C ALA A 159 -5.28 9.69 12.70
N TYR A 160 -6.06 8.93 13.48
CA TYR A 160 -6.74 9.45 14.67
C TYR A 160 -5.75 9.81 15.78
N ALA A 161 -4.68 9.02 15.98
CA ALA A 161 -3.63 9.36 16.93
C ALA A 161 -2.98 10.71 16.58
N LEU A 162 -2.66 10.90 15.30
CA LEU A 162 -2.09 12.13 14.77
C LEU A 162 -3.01 13.35 15.00
N SER A 163 -4.33 13.18 14.87
CA SER A 163 -5.29 14.25 15.12
C SER A 163 -5.68 14.43 16.60
N GLY A 164 -5.06 13.66 17.51
CA GLY A 164 -5.35 13.71 18.95
C GLY A 164 -6.64 13.00 19.39
N ASP A 165 -7.36 12.33 18.47
CA ASP A 165 -8.59 11.58 18.78
C ASP A 165 -8.22 10.19 19.34
N THR A 166 -7.72 10.19 20.57
CA THR A 166 -7.20 8.99 21.25
C THR A 166 -8.27 7.91 21.41
N ALA A 167 -9.55 8.31 21.57
CA ALA A 167 -10.65 7.36 21.68
C ALA A 167 -10.85 6.57 20.37
N LYS A 168 -11.00 7.26 19.24
CA LYS A 168 -11.14 6.58 17.94
C LYS A 168 -9.87 5.84 17.52
N SER A 169 -8.70 6.38 17.86
CA SER A 169 -7.43 5.70 17.62
C SER A 169 -7.38 4.35 18.31
N ARG A 170 -7.74 4.28 19.60
CA ARG A 170 -7.80 3.02 20.36
C ARG A 170 -8.79 2.03 19.74
N THR A 171 -9.99 2.48 19.38
CA THR A 171 -10.98 1.62 18.73
C THR A 171 -10.45 1.03 17.41
N ALA A 172 -9.84 1.85 16.55
CA ALA A 172 -9.31 1.39 15.28
C ALA A 172 -8.12 0.42 15.43
N TYR A 173 -7.25 0.59 16.43
CA TYR A 173 -6.23 -0.41 16.77
C TYR A 173 -6.86 -1.72 17.24
N GLN A 174 -7.88 -1.66 18.09
CA GLN A 174 -8.58 -2.87 18.56
C GLN A 174 -9.24 -3.63 17.41
N ASP A 175 -9.86 -2.93 16.46
CA ASP A 175 -10.44 -3.55 15.26
C ASP A 175 -9.37 -4.29 14.46
N PHE A 176 -8.22 -3.66 14.20
CA PHE A 176 -7.09 -4.29 13.52
C PHE A 176 -6.59 -5.54 14.28
N LEU A 177 -6.33 -5.40 15.58
CA LEU A 177 -5.81 -6.50 16.41
C LEU A 177 -6.81 -7.66 16.56
N THR A 178 -8.11 -7.37 16.50
CA THR A 178 -9.16 -8.40 16.51
C THR A 178 -9.17 -9.19 15.20
N LEU A 179 -9.03 -8.52 14.05
CA LEU A 179 -8.89 -9.18 12.74
C LEU A 179 -7.62 -10.03 12.67
N TRP A 180 -6.57 -9.65 13.39
CA TRP A 180 -5.24 -10.27 13.36
C TRP A 180 -4.90 -11.12 14.60
N LYS A 181 -5.90 -11.48 15.41
CA LYS A 181 -5.68 -12.19 16.68
C LYS A 181 -4.97 -13.55 16.53
N ASP A 182 -5.20 -14.23 15.40
CA ASP A 182 -4.66 -15.55 15.09
C ASP A 182 -3.56 -15.49 14.00
N ALA A 183 -3.10 -14.29 13.63
CA ALA A 183 -2.01 -14.13 12.68
C ALA A 183 -0.66 -14.54 13.30
N ASP A 184 0.32 -14.90 12.46
CA ASP A 184 1.65 -15.25 12.92
C ASP A 184 2.24 -14.11 13.79
N PRO A 185 2.66 -14.41 15.03
CA PRO A 185 2.97 -13.37 16.02
C PRO A 185 4.25 -12.58 15.69
N ASP A 186 5.06 -13.10 14.78
CA ASP A 186 6.34 -12.52 14.39
C ASP A 186 6.24 -11.49 13.26
N ILE A 187 5.07 -11.35 12.61
CA ILE A 187 4.83 -10.39 11.54
C ILE A 187 5.17 -8.95 12.01
N PRO A 188 6.07 -8.22 11.31
CA PRO A 188 6.53 -6.90 11.72
C PRO A 188 5.42 -5.88 11.95
N ILE A 189 4.48 -5.74 11.00
CA ILE A 189 3.40 -4.75 11.12
C ILE A 189 2.47 -5.02 12.31
N LEU A 190 2.31 -6.28 12.71
CA LEU A 190 1.52 -6.66 13.89
C LEU A 190 2.24 -6.26 15.19
N LYS A 191 3.57 -6.43 15.24
CA LYS A 191 4.39 -6.00 16.39
C LYS A 191 4.35 -4.49 16.54
N GLU A 192 4.48 -3.75 15.44
CA GLU A 192 4.35 -2.29 15.41
C GLU A 192 2.98 -1.85 15.95
N ALA A 193 1.89 -2.40 15.42
CA ALA A 193 0.54 -2.05 15.84
C ALA A 193 0.31 -2.31 17.35
N LYS A 194 0.80 -3.43 17.88
CA LYS A 194 0.72 -3.74 19.32
C LYS A 194 1.50 -2.72 20.16
N ALA A 195 2.71 -2.37 19.74
CA ALA A 195 3.55 -1.40 20.45
C ALA A 195 2.98 0.03 20.39
N GLU A 196 2.37 0.42 19.26
CA GLU A 196 1.68 1.70 19.10
C GLU A 196 0.41 1.76 19.96
N TYR A 197 -0.42 0.72 19.93
CA TYR A 197 -1.63 0.63 20.74
C TYR A 197 -1.35 0.71 22.25
N ALA A 198 -0.30 0.05 22.72
CA ALA A 198 0.10 0.09 24.14
C ALA A 198 0.45 1.50 24.64
N LYS A 199 0.89 2.41 23.76
CA LYS A 199 1.20 3.81 24.12
C LYS A 199 -0.05 4.68 24.29
N LEU A 200 -1.21 4.20 23.86
CA LEU A 200 -2.49 4.90 23.98
C LEU A 200 -3.30 4.47 25.20
N GLN A 201 -2.80 3.49 25.96
CA GLN A 201 -3.44 3.01 27.18
C GLN A 201 -3.21 3.96 28.34
#